data_AF-F9YUI3-F1
#
_entry.id   AF-F9YUI3-F1
#
_cell.length_a   1.000
_cell.length_b   1.000
_cell.length_c   1.000
_cell.angle_alpha   90.00
_cell.angle_beta   90.00
_cell.angle_gamma   90.00
#
_symmetry.space_group_name_H-M   'P 1'
#
loop_
_entity.id
_entity.type
_entity.pdbx_description
1 polymer ?
#
loop_
_entity_poly.entity_id
_entity_poly.type
_entity_poly.pdbx_seq_one_letter_code
_entity_poly.pdbx_strand_id
1 'polypeptide(L)'
;MSDKKTNEYGGLLKKNPKLGVLVLVLIGVGFLWYAFKTYNDLTLWEQEGGTRPMPRIFAFAYNIGGIWAVVSLMAVGGLFFFYQAYQAYNKLIKRQ
;
A
#
# COMPACT_ATOMS: atom_id res chain seq x y z
N MET A 1 -19.72 -26.46 5.59
CA MET A 1 -20.46 -25.49 4.75
C MET A 1 -19.67 -24.18 4.79
N SER A 2 -19.22 -23.67 3.62
CA SER A 2 -18.55 -22.37 3.38
C SER A 2 -17.11 -22.45 2.82
N ASP A 3 -16.97 -22.96 1.59
CA ASP A 3 -15.70 -22.91 0.81
C ASP A 3 -15.87 -22.25 -0.58
N LYS A 4 -17.03 -21.61 -0.83
CA LYS A 4 -17.38 -21.13 -2.18
C LYS A 4 -17.18 -19.63 -2.42
N LYS A 5 -16.96 -18.79 -1.40
CA LYS A 5 -16.90 -17.32 -1.59
C LYS A 5 -15.51 -16.74 -1.82
N THR A 6 -14.44 -17.40 -1.39
CA THR A 6 -13.06 -16.90 -1.54
C THR A 6 -12.54 -16.99 -2.97
N ASN A 7 -13.07 -17.92 -3.76
CA ASN A 7 -12.63 -18.17 -5.14
C ASN A 7 -13.30 -17.28 -6.19
N GLU A 8 -14.42 -16.64 -5.86
CA GLU A 8 -15.17 -15.81 -6.80
C GLU A 8 -14.42 -14.52 -7.13
N TYR A 9 -13.78 -13.88 -6.15
CA TYR A 9 -12.97 -12.67 -6.38
C TYR A 9 -11.74 -12.98 -7.25
N GLY A 10 -11.03 -14.08 -6.98
CA GLY A 10 -9.91 -14.52 -7.82
C GLY A 10 -10.35 -14.89 -9.25
N GLY A 11 -11.55 -15.46 -9.41
CA GLY A 11 -12.16 -15.75 -10.70
C GLY A 11 -12.57 -14.50 -11.48
N LEU A 12 -13.16 -13.49 -10.81
CA LEU A 12 -13.55 -12.22 -11.41
C LEU A 12 -12.34 -11.39 -11.86
N LEU A 13 -11.27 -11.36 -11.04
CA LEU A 13 -10.01 -10.72 -11.40
C LEU A 13 -9.30 -11.42 -12.56
N LYS A 14 -9.40 -12.75 -12.66
CA LYS A 14 -8.91 -13.52 -13.82
C LYS A 14 -9.70 -13.25 -15.09
N LYS A 15 -11.02 -13.06 -14.98
CA LYS A 15 -11.90 -12.83 -16.13
C LYS A 15 -11.71 -11.44 -16.73
N ASN A 16 -11.44 -10.44 -15.90
CA ASN A 16 -11.22 -9.06 -16.31
C ASN A 16 -9.87 -8.55 -15.81
N PRO A 17 -8.79 -8.72 -16.59
CA PRO A 17 -7.47 -8.33 -16.12
C PRO A 17 -7.30 -6.81 -15.94
N LYS A 18 -8.14 -5.98 -16.58
CA LYS A 18 -8.23 -4.53 -16.32
C LYS A 18 -8.69 -4.21 -14.89
N LEU A 19 -9.57 -5.04 -14.30
CA LEU A 19 -9.98 -4.90 -12.89
C LEU A 19 -8.82 -5.21 -11.95
N GLY A 20 -7.97 -6.19 -12.30
CA GLY A 20 -6.74 -6.47 -11.56
C GLY A 20 -5.78 -5.27 -11.52
N VAL A 21 -5.59 -4.60 -12.66
CA VAL A 21 -4.78 -3.37 -12.73
C VAL A 21 -5.40 -2.26 -11.86
N LEU A 22 -6.71 -2.04 -11.95
CA LEU A 22 -7.40 -1.03 -11.14
C LEU A 22 -7.24 -1.27 -9.64
N VAL A 23 -7.37 -2.52 -9.18
CA VAL A 23 -7.17 -2.87 -7.76
C VAL A 23 -5.74 -2.55 -7.31
N LEU A 24 -4.73 -2.87 -8.12
CA LEU A 24 -3.33 -2.55 -7.80
C LEU A 24 -3.09 -1.04 -7.70
N VAL A 25 -3.68 -0.25 -8.61
CA VAL A 25 -3.64 1.22 -8.55
C VAL A 25 -4.29 1.73 -7.27
N LEU A 26 -5.48 1.23 -6.93
CA LEU A 26 -6.19 1.64 -5.71
C LEU A 26 -5.40 1.29 -4.44
N ILE A 27 -4.74 0.13 -4.41
CA ILE A 27 -3.85 -0.24 -3.31
C ILE A 27 -2.67 0.74 -3.22
N GLY A 28 -2.03 1.07 -4.34
CA GLY A 28 -0.95 2.06 -4.39
C GLY A 28 -1.38 3.43 -3.86
N VAL A 29 -2.55 3.91 -4.27
CA VAL A 29 -3.14 5.16 -3.75
C VAL A 29 -3.41 5.05 -2.24
N GLY A 30 -3.96 3.92 -1.78
CA GLY A 30 -4.21 3.66 -0.37
C GLY A 30 -2.94 3.72 0.49
N PHE A 31 -1.82 3.20 -0.02
CA PHE A 31 -0.51 3.30 0.64
C PHE A 31 -0.03 4.74 0.75
N LEU A 32 -0.15 5.54 -0.32
CA LEU A 32 0.24 6.96 -0.30
C LEU A 32 -0.63 7.77 0.66
N TRP A 33 -1.95 7.54 0.64
CA TRP A 33 -2.87 8.18 1.58
C TRP A 33 -2.51 7.83 3.03
N TYR A 34 -2.24 6.55 3.30
CA TYR A 34 -1.85 6.11 4.63
C TYR A 34 -0.48 6.69 5.05
N ALA A 35 0.47 6.82 4.12
CA ALA A 35 1.75 7.47 4.36
C ALA A 35 1.56 8.94 4.77
N PHE A 36 0.71 9.68 4.05
CA PHE A 36 0.37 11.07 4.37
C PHE A 36 -0.32 11.20 5.73
N LYS A 37 -1.30 10.33 6.01
CA LYS A 37 -1.96 10.30 7.33
C LYS A 37 -0.93 10.04 8.44
N THR A 38 -0.05 9.07 8.24
CA THR A 38 0.98 8.69 9.22
C THR A 38 1.98 9.79 9.45
N TYR A 39 2.36 10.54 8.41
CA TYR A 39 3.21 11.74 8.53
C TYR A 39 2.57 12.75 9.50
N ASN A 40 1.35 13.19 9.21
CA ASN A 40 0.68 14.21 10.03
C ASN A 40 0.50 13.76 11.49
N ASP A 41 0.14 12.49 11.67
CA ASP A 41 -0.09 11.87 12.97
C ASP A 41 1.20 11.75 13.80
N LEU A 42 2.31 11.34 13.17
CA LEU A 42 3.61 11.30 13.84
C LEU A 42 4.16 12.70 14.11
N THR A 43 3.96 13.66 13.20
CA THR A 43 4.40 15.05 13.39
C THR A 43 3.65 15.68 14.56
N LEU A 44 2.35 15.44 14.68
CA LEU A 44 1.58 15.89 15.83
C LEU A 44 2.09 15.25 17.12
N TRP A 45 2.33 13.94 17.10
CA TRP A 45 2.85 13.22 18.26
C TRP A 45 4.25 13.71 18.69
N GLU A 46 5.14 14.04 17.75
CA GLU A 46 6.45 14.63 18.05
C GLU A 46 6.32 16.01 18.73
N GLN A 47 5.27 16.78 18.41
CA GLN A 47 5.01 18.09 19.00
C GLN A 47 4.36 17.99 20.39
N GLU A 48 3.41 17.08 20.57
CA GLU A 48 2.70 16.88 21.84
C GLU A 48 3.53 16.08 22.86
N GLY A 49 4.48 15.26 22.37
CA GLY A 49 5.33 14.40 23.19
C GLY A 49 4.58 13.18 23.76
N GLY A 50 5.26 12.44 24.64
CA GLY A 50 4.69 11.27 25.32
C GLY A 50 5.02 9.93 24.64
N THR A 51 4.36 8.85 25.09
CA THR A 51 4.61 7.48 24.61
C THR A 51 3.41 6.97 23.83
N ARG A 52 3.66 6.40 22.64
CA ARG A 52 2.61 5.84 21.78
C ARG A 52 2.93 4.41 21.35
N PRO A 53 1.94 3.50 21.32
CA PRO A 53 2.13 2.18 20.73
C PRO A 53 2.30 2.28 19.21
N MET A 54 3.38 1.71 18.69
CA MET A 54 3.73 1.70 17.27
C MET A 54 4.10 0.28 16.83
N PRO A 55 3.75 -0.16 15.60
CA PRO A 55 4.21 -1.43 15.06
C PRO A 55 5.74 -1.51 15.04
N ARG A 56 6.31 -2.70 15.30
CA ARG A 56 7.77 -2.90 15.37
C ARG A 56 8.52 -2.42 14.11
N ILE A 57 7.96 -2.66 12.92
CA ILE A 57 8.56 -2.23 11.65
C ILE A 57 8.62 -0.70 11.58
N PHE A 58 7.56 -0.03 12.00
CA PHE A 58 7.50 1.43 12.01
C PHE A 58 8.41 2.01 13.08
N ALA A 59 8.46 1.42 14.27
CA ALA A 59 9.40 1.81 15.32
C ALA A 59 10.86 1.66 14.86
N PHE A 60 11.18 0.56 14.16
CA PHE A 60 12.51 0.35 13.59
C PHE A 60 12.86 1.40 12.52
N ALA A 61 11.96 1.67 11.57
CA ALA A 61 12.17 2.70 10.56
C ALA A 61 12.31 4.09 11.20
N TYR A 62 11.46 4.41 12.18
CA TYR A 62 11.50 5.66 12.91
C TYR A 62 12.82 5.85 13.67
N ASN A 63 13.37 4.80 14.29
CA ASN A 63 14.66 4.88 14.97
C ASN A 63 15.84 5.14 14.02
N ILE A 64 15.72 4.78 12.74
CA ILE A 64 16.79 4.99 11.74
C ILE A 64 16.77 6.42 11.18
N GLY A 65 15.59 6.95 10.88
CA GLY A 65 15.47 8.22 10.15
C GLY A 65 14.20 9.00 10.44
N GLY A 66 13.62 8.81 11.63
CA GLY A 66 12.43 9.50 12.11
C GLY A 66 11.20 9.27 11.25
N ILE A 67 10.31 10.27 11.23
CA ILE A 67 9.08 10.27 10.44
C ILE A 67 9.37 9.99 8.96
N TRP A 68 10.41 10.61 8.40
CA TRP A 68 10.76 10.49 6.99
C TRP A 68 11.10 9.06 6.58
N ALA A 69 11.77 8.29 7.43
CA ALA A 69 12.02 6.87 7.17
C ALA A 69 10.72 6.05 7.15
N VAL A 70 9.79 6.30 8.08
CA VAL A 70 8.48 5.63 8.11
C VAL A 70 7.69 5.96 6.84
N VAL A 71 7.57 7.24 6.51
CA VAL A 71 6.83 7.70 5.33
C VAL A 71 7.43 7.17 4.04
N SER A 72 8.76 7.17 3.92
CA SER A 72 9.45 6.64 2.75
C SER A 72 9.20 5.14 2.58
N LEU A 73 9.21 4.36 3.66
CA LEU A 73 8.90 2.93 3.62
C LEU A 73 7.49 2.69 3.07
N MET A 74 6.51 3.49 3.48
CA MET A 74 5.14 3.38 2.98
C MET A 74 5.02 3.85 1.53
N ALA A 75 5.69 4.95 1.17
CA ALA A 75 5.72 5.47 -0.18
C ALA A 75 6.34 4.48 -1.18
N VAL A 76 7.45 3.84 -0.81
CA VAL A 76 8.08 2.77 -1.59
C VAL A 76 7.12 1.59 -1.75
N GLY A 77 6.38 1.22 -0.69
CA GLY A 77 5.31 0.22 -0.77
C GLY A 77 4.24 0.59 -1.80
N GLY A 78 3.76 1.84 -1.79
CA GLY A 78 2.80 2.32 -2.79
C GLY A 78 3.35 2.32 -4.22
N LEU A 79 4.58 2.80 -4.41
CA LEU A 79 5.28 2.79 -5.70
C LEU A 79 5.47 1.37 -6.24
N PHE A 80 5.74 0.40 -5.37
CA PHE A 80 5.83 -1.01 -5.76
C PHE A 80 4.51 -1.52 -6.35
N PHE A 81 3.36 -1.18 -5.74
CA PHE A 81 2.06 -1.55 -6.30
C PHE A 81 1.75 -0.84 -7.62
N PHE A 82 2.12 0.44 -7.76
CA PHE A 82 2.00 1.14 -9.04
C PHE A 82 2.87 0.51 -10.13
N TYR A 83 4.10 0.10 -9.79
CA TYR A 83 4.97 -0.60 -10.72
C TYR A 83 4.37 -1.94 -11.16
N GLN A 84 3.79 -2.71 -10.22
CA GLN A 84 3.07 -3.94 -10.57
C GLN A 84 1.84 -3.67 -11.44
N ALA A 85 1.08 -2.61 -11.16
CA ALA A 85 -0.04 -2.19 -11.99
C ALA A 85 0.40 -1.86 -13.42
N TYR A 86 1.51 -1.13 -13.56
CA TYR A 86 2.11 -0.79 -14.85
C TYR A 86 2.58 -2.01 -15.64
N GLN A 87 3.27 -2.95 -14.98
CA GLN A 87 3.68 -4.22 -15.59
C GLN A 87 2.48 -5.05 -16.05
N ALA A 88 1.45 -5.15 -15.20
CA ALA A 88 0.21 -5.84 -15.53
C ALA A 88 -0.52 -5.18 -16.71
N TYR A 89 -0.59 -3.86 -16.74
CA TYR A 89 -1.19 -3.08 -17.83
C TYR A 89 -0.45 -3.28 -19.16
N ASN A 90 0.89 -3.17 -19.15
CA ASN A 90 1.71 -3.37 -20.34
C ASN A 90 1.59 -4.79 -20.90
N LYS A 91 1.48 -5.80 -20.02
CA LYS A 91 1.24 -7.18 -20.43
C LYS A 91 -0.13 -7.36 -21.10
N LEU A 92 -1.12 -6.53 -20.76
CA LEU A 92 -2.42 -6.53 -21.41
C LEU A 92 -2.37 -5.88 -22.78
N ILE A 93 -1.71 -4.73 -22.92
CA ILE A 93 -1.54 -4.08 -24.22
C ILE A 93 -0.81 -5.00 -25.19
N LYS A 94 0.30 -5.62 -24.78
CA LYS A 94 1.09 -6.52 -25.66
C LYS A 94 0.36 -7.82 -26.04
N ARG A 95 -0.76 -8.16 -25.38
CA ARG A 95 -1.58 -9.34 -25.66
C ARG A 95 -2.79 -9.03 -26.53
N GLN A 96 -3.10 -7.75 -26.73
CA GLN A 96 -4.10 -7.27 -27.69
C GLN A 96 -3.44 -7.04 -29.04
#